data_AF-A0A843J894-F1
#
_entry.id   AF-A0A843J894-F1
#
_cell.length_a   1.000
_cell.length_b   1.000
_cell.length_c   1.000
_cell.angle_alpha   90.00
_cell.angle_beta   90.00
_cell.angle_gamma   90.00
#
_symmetry.space_group_name_H-M   'P 1'
#
loop_
_entity.id
_entity.type
_entity.pdbx_description
1 polymer ?
#
loop_
_entity_poly.entity_id
_entity_poly.type
_entity_poly.pdbx_seq_one_letter_code
_entity_poly.pdbx_strand_id
1 'polypeptide(L)'
;MKSKVESIENDYKLSAYINSLEILKEVSKEESVFDRIYLEIPPNKDFEEINQEIIENKSLQEHELNISYCVNFLKEAIEISKDQDYELIWKLPDIAHKQSKESIIKIMGILKKMNLHIDIMTSLIGLDDSLKDKFGVELYGNYPINAYNIETVLELNNYNTLSISPEIYKKNIKDLMEDYYKEMSKDTSLPELELLVHGNIESMVTRKELISKKQLKLINKYNQKQRKLNKNFKESEYYIDTNEYYLKNRRGQYYPIKTNLNEDNIIILNCEELCLIDEIDYLKSVGISNFSIDARWKSLDYIKDIGKVYRDIIDGENNLEESKEVIDEHFPTLTKANFEKGLK
;
A
#
# COMPACT_ATOMS: atom_id res chain seq x y z
N MET A 1 4.33 39.24 -0.88
CA MET A 1 3.68 37.91 -0.88
C MET A 1 4.07 37.14 0.38
N LYS A 2 3.79 37.71 1.57
CA LYS A 2 4.20 37.13 2.86
C LYS A 2 3.08 37.24 3.92
N SER A 3 1.83 37.27 3.49
CA SER A 3 0.72 37.69 4.38
C SER A 3 -0.62 37.02 4.09
N LYS A 4 -0.62 35.72 3.74
CA LYS A 4 -1.87 34.94 3.65
C LYS A 4 -1.66 33.42 3.85
N VAL A 5 -0.67 33.05 4.67
CA VAL A 5 -0.36 31.66 5.06
C VAL A 5 -0.59 31.45 6.57
N GLU A 6 -1.27 32.39 7.25
CA GLU A 6 -1.62 32.20 8.66
C GLU A 6 -3.06 31.69 8.78
N SER A 7 -3.17 30.56 9.51
CA SER A 7 -4.36 29.86 10.02
C SER A 7 -5.15 28.95 9.06
N ILE A 8 -4.47 28.02 8.39
CA ILE A 8 -5.01 26.65 8.35
C ILE A 8 -4.42 26.00 9.60
N GLU A 9 -5.25 25.65 10.58
CA GLU A 9 -4.85 24.61 11.55
C GLU A 9 -4.53 23.40 10.70
N ASN A 10 -3.23 23.18 10.41
CA ASN A 10 -2.81 22.07 9.57
C ASN A 10 -2.96 20.81 10.40
N ASP A 11 -4.14 20.20 10.31
CA ASP A 11 -4.38 18.85 10.77
C ASP A 11 -3.64 17.92 9.81
N TYR A 12 -2.49 17.40 10.26
CA TYR A 12 -1.64 16.55 9.44
C TYR A 12 -2.12 15.11 9.53
N LYS A 13 -2.46 14.52 8.38
CA LYS A 13 -2.96 13.16 8.31
C LYS A 13 -1.85 12.16 8.01
N LEU A 14 -1.93 10.99 8.63
CA LEU A 14 -1.12 9.82 8.35
C LEU A 14 -1.99 8.63 7.97
N SER A 15 -1.79 8.14 6.76
CA SER A 15 -2.47 6.95 6.24
C SER A 15 -1.53 5.74 6.24
N ALA A 16 -2.07 4.53 6.38
CA ALA A 16 -1.32 3.29 6.25
C ALA A 16 -1.92 2.36 5.19
N TYR A 17 -1.08 1.86 4.28
CA TYR A 17 -1.42 0.72 3.44
C TYR A 17 -1.13 -0.57 4.21
N ILE A 18 -2.14 -1.44 4.36
CA ILE A 18 -2.00 -2.74 5.03
C ILE A 18 -2.69 -3.85 4.22
N ASN A 19 -2.37 -5.11 4.52
CA ASN A 19 -3.00 -6.26 3.87
C ASN A 19 -3.29 -7.43 4.81
N SER A 20 -3.61 -7.14 6.08
CA SER A 20 -3.90 -8.15 7.10
C SER A 20 -5.02 -7.69 8.04
N LEU A 21 -6.02 -8.56 8.23
CA LEU A 21 -7.07 -8.34 9.24
C LEU A 21 -6.54 -8.47 10.67
N GLU A 22 -5.48 -9.26 10.88
CA GLU A 22 -4.82 -9.35 12.19
C GLU A 22 -4.17 -8.03 12.55
N ILE A 23 -3.43 -7.43 11.61
CA ILE A 23 -2.84 -6.10 11.79
C ILE A 23 -3.94 -5.06 12.02
N LEU A 24 -4.99 -5.07 11.20
CA LEU A 24 -6.12 -4.16 11.36
C LEU A 24 -6.69 -4.26 12.78
N LYS A 25 -6.99 -5.46 13.28
CA LYS A 25 -7.51 -5.66 14.65
C LYS A 25 -6.60 -5.08 15.73
N GLU A 26 -5.29 -5.23 15.59
CA GLU A 26 -4.34 -4.73 16.59
C GLU A 26 -4.18 -3.21 16.54
N VAL A 27 -4.26 -2.61 15.35
CA VAL A 27 -4.28 -1.14 15.19
C VAL A 27 -5.57 -0.55 15.75
N SER A 28 -6.71 -1.23 15.63
CA SER A 28 -8.01 -0.78 16.17
C SER A 28 -8.21 -0.98 17.69
N LYS A 29 -7.24 -1.54 18.41
CA LYS A 29 -7.39 -1.80 19.87
C LYS A 29 -7.08 -0.58 20.73
N GLU A 30 -6.24 0.31 20.21
CA GLU A 30 -5.78 1.53 20.87
C GLU A 30 -6.23 2.72 20.02
N GLU A 31 -6.03 3.93 20.52
CA GLU A 31 -6.20 5.13 19.69
C GLU A 31 -5.27 5.02 18.47
N SER A 32 -5.85 5.12 17.28
CA SER A 32 -5.09 4.84 16.07
C SER A 32 -4.14 5.99 15.81
N VAL A 33 -2.86 5.68 15.59
CA VAL A 33 -1.90 6.68 15.09
C VAL A 33 -2.17 7.09 13.63
N PHE A 34 -3.09 6.40 12.95
CA PHE A 34 -3.45 6.63 11.55
C PHE A 34 -4.84 7.26 11.46
N ASP A 35 -4.99 8.28 10.63
CA ASP A 35 -6.29 8.87 10.28
C ASP A 35 -7.03 8.03 9.24
N ARG A 36 -6.29 7.17 8.53
CA ARG A 36 -6.80 6.41 7.40
C ARG A 36 -6.06 5.10 7.18
N ILE A 37 -6.81 4.05 6.83
CA ILE A 37 -6.27 2.74 6.51
C ILE A 37 -6.71 2.32 5.11
N TYR A 38 -5.74 2.20 4.20
CA TYR A 38 -5.91 1.61 2.89
C TYR A 38 -5.70 0.10 2.97
N LEU A 39 -6.79 -0.66 3.04
CA LEU A 39 -6.74 -2.11 3.19
C LEU A 39 -6.78 -2.80 1.82
N GLU A 40 -5.70 -3.51 1.48
CA GLU A 40 -5.65 -4.41 0.33
C GLU A 40 -6.00 -5.85 0.78
N ILE A 41 -6.84 -6.52 0.01
CA ILE A 41 -7.17 -7.93 0.29
C ILE A 41 -5.99 -8.79 -0.15
N PRO A 42 -5.36 -9.58 0.75
CA PRO A 42 -4.26 -10.46 0.38
C PRO A 42 -4.76 -11.63 -0.48
N PRO A 43 -3.87 -12.36 -1.17
CA PRO A 43 -4.25 -13.62 -1.82
C PRO A 43 -4.89 -14.58 -0.82
N ASN A 44 -5.88 -15.34 -1.28
CA ASN A 44 -6.57 -16.33 -0.45
C ASN A 44 -5.65 -17.54 -0.12
N LYS A 45 -4.57 -17.71 -0.87
CA LYS A 45 -3.58 -18.77 -0.68
C LYS A 45 -2.21 -18.19 -0.46
N ASP A 46 -1.41 -18.86 0.35
CA ASP A 46 0.01 -18.57 0.42
C ASP A 46 0.76 -19.07 -0.83
N PHE A 47 2.03 -18.68 -0.94
CA PHE A 47 2.86 -19.11 -2.05
C PHE A 47 3.09 -20.63 -2.10
N GLU A 48 3.11 -21.35 -0.98
CA GLU A 48 3.29 -22.80 -0.98
C GLU A 48 2.09 -23.50 -1.61
N GLU A 49 0.88 -23.08 -1.25
CA GLU A 49 -0.37 -23.55 -1.82
C GLU A 49 -0.44 -23.28 -3.33
N ILE A 50 -0.12 -22.04 -3.74
CA ILE A 50 -0.06 -21.66 -5.16
C ILE A 50 0.94 -22.56 -5.92
N ASN A 51 2.14 -22.73 -5.37
CA ASN A 51 3.18 -23.56 -5.99
C ASN A 51 2.76 -25.03 -6.10
N GLN A 52 2.03 -25.55 -5.12
CA GLN A 52 1.53 -26.92 -5.13
C GLN A 52 0.49 -27.12 -6.23
N GLU A 53 -0.42 -26.15 -6.44
CA GLU A 53 -1.39 -26.21 -7.55
C GLU A 53 -0.73 -26.17 -8.93
N ILE A 54 0.29 -25.31 -9.10
CA ILE A 54 1.11 -25.25 -10.32
C ILE A 54 1.80 -26.60 -10.58
N ILE A 55 2.33 -27.24 -9.52
CA ILE A 55 2.93 -28.57 -9.62
C ILE A 55 1.91 -29.61 -10.07
N GLU A 56 0.66 -29.51 -9.61
CA GLU A 56 -0.43 -30.43 -9.89
C GLU A 56 -1.07 -30.25 -11.28
N ASN A 57 -0.64 -29.26 -12.09
CA ASN A 57 -1.28 -28.91 -13.37
C ASN A 57 -2.78 -28.55 -13.23
N LYS A 58 -3.21 -28.05 -12.06
CA LYS A 58 -4.48 -27.30 -12.03
C LYS A 58 -4.22 -26.05 -12.87
N SER A 59 -4.95 -25.91 -13.98
CA SER A 59 -4.68 -24.87 -14.95
C SER A 59 -4.63 -23.50 -14.28
N LEU A 60 -3.56 -22.74 -14.51
CA LEU A 60 -3.47 -21.29 -14.28
C LEU A 60 -4.40 -20.48 -15.22
N GLN A 61 -5.49 -21.10 -15.69
CA GLN A 61 -6.51 -20.44 -16.48
C GLN A 61 -7.28 -19.54 -15.53
N GLU A 62 -7.18 -18.23 -15.78
CA GLU A 62 -7.99 -17.15 -15.22
C GLU A 62 -8.54 -17.48 -13.83
N HIS A 63 -7.68 -17.32 -12.80
CA HIS A 63 -8.12 -17.41 -11.41
C HIS A 63 -9.18 -16.32 -11.17
N GLU A 64 -10.45 -16.70 -11.31
CA GLU A 64 -11.55 -15.82 -10.97
C GLU A 64 -11.43 -15.47 -9.49
N LEU A 65 -11.58 -14.17 -9.21
CA LEU A 65 -11.65 -13.66 -7.86
C LEU A 65 -12.65 -14.47 -7.04
N ASN A 66 -12.20 -15.00 -5.90
CA ASN A 66 -13.09 -15.64 -4.95
C ASN A 66 -13.95 -14.56 -4.26
N ILE A 67 -15.12 -14.28 -4.85
CA ILE A 67 -16.07 -13.27 -4.38
C ILE A 67 -16.46 -13.52 -2.92
N SER A 68 -16.68 -14.77 -2.53
CA SER A 68 -17.06 -15.12 -1.15
C SER A 68 -15.96 -14.77 -0.16
N TYR A 69 -14.72 -15.09 -0.48
CA TYR A 69 -13.55 -14.71 0.32
C TYR A 69 -13.46 -13.19 0.47
N CYS A 70 -13.53 -12.44 -0.64
CA CYS A 70 -13.45 -10.98 -0.61
C CYS A 70 -14.57 -10.34 0.22
N VAL A 71 -15.81 -10.80 0.04
CA VAL A 71 -16.97 -10.29 0.80
C VAL A 71 -16.82 -10.58 2.29
N ASN A 72 -16.38 -11.77 2.68
CA ASN A 72 -16.18 -12.10 4.09
C ASN A 72 -15.03 -11.29 4.70
N PHE A 73 -13.92 -11.14 3.97
CA PHE A 73 -12.79 -10.33 4.39
C PHE A 73 -13.18 -8.87 4.62
N LEU A 74 -13.88 -8.25 3.65
CA LEU A 74 -14.31 -6.85 3.76
C LEU A 74 -15.38 -6.68 4.84
N LYS A 75 -16.31 -7.63 4.99
CA LYS A 75 -17.28 -7.61 6.09
C LYS A 75 -16.56 -7.60 7.44
N GLU A 76 -15.58 -8.46 7.63
CA GLU A 76 -14.81 -8.51 8.88
C GLU A 76 -14.04 -7.20 9.10
N ALA A 77 -13.38 -6.66 8.07
CA ALA A 77 -12.68 -5.39 8.14
C ALA A 77 -13.59 -4.22 8.56
N ILE A 78 -14.79 -4.14 7.98
CA ILE A 78 -15.79 -3.11 8.30
C ILE A 78 -16.27 -3.26 9.76
N GLU A 79 -16.48 -4.49 10.24
CA GLU A 79 -16.86 -4.73 11.63
C GLU A 79 -15.74 -4.37 12.62
N ILE A 80 -14.48 -4.69 12.29
CA ILE A 80 -13.32 -4.31 13.11
C ILE A 80 -13.19 -2.79 13.19
N SER A 81 -13.38 -2.11 12.06
CA SER A 81 -13.18 -0.66 11.94
C SER A 81 -14.41 0.16 12.37
N LYS A 82 -15.44 -0.52 12.89
CA LYS A 82 -16.64 0.15 13.35
C LYS A 82 -16.33 0.96 14.61
N ASP A 83 -16.80 2.21 14.63
CA ASP A 83 -16.61 3.15 15.74
C ASP A 83 -15.14 3.51 16.02
N GLN A 84 -14.23 3.23 15.07
CA GLN A 84 -12.84 3.68 15.12
C GLN A 84 -12.70 5.12 14.65
N ASP A 85 -11.61 5.76 15.04
CA ASP A 85 -11.22 7.14 14.72
C ASP A 85 -10.58 7.31 13.34
N TYR A 86 -10.36 6.22 12.61
CA TYR A 86 -9.76 6.22 11.28
C TYR A 86 -10.77 5.87 10.17
N GLU A 87 -10.49 6.35 8.96
CA GLU A 87 -11.23 6.00 7.74
C GLU A 87 -10.74 4.66 7.17
N LEU A 88 -11.61 3.64 7.11
CA LEU A 88 -11.31 2.39 6.41
C LEU A 88 -11.67 2.48 4.92
N ILE A 89 -10.68 2.27 4.06
CA ILE A 89 -10.85 2.33 2.60
C ILE A 89 -10.34 1.04 1.97
N TRP A 90 -11.13 0.46 1.07
CA TRP A 90 -10.71 -0.72 0.32
C TRP A 90 -9.80 -0.31 -0.85
N LYS A 91 -8.52 -0.70 -0.78
CA LYS A 91 -7.58 -0.59 -1.89
C LYS A 91 -7.82 -1.69 -2.93
N LEU A 92 -8.16 -1.27 -4.14
CA LEU A 92 -8.25 -2.16 -5.29
C LEU A 92 -6.87 -2.52 -5.85
N PRO A 93 -6.76 -3.64 -6.59
CA PRO A 93 -5.57 -3.94 -7.37
C PRO A 93 -5.29 -2.86 -8.42
N ASP A 94 -4.02 -2.51 -8.59
CA ASP A 94 -3.60 -1.50 -9.56
C ASP A 94 -3.71 -1.99 -11.02
N ILE A 95 -3.79 -3.30 -11.22
CA ILE A 95 -4.05 -3.94 -12.52
C ILE A 95 -5.27 -4.86 -12.38
N ALA A 96 -6.31 -4.58 -13.17
CA ALA A 96 -7.51 -5.40 -13.22
C ALA A 96 -7.91 -5.71 -14.66
N HIS A 97 -8.13 -7.00 -14.94
CA HIS A 97 -8.70 -7.48 -16.19
C HIS A 97 -10.23 -7.44 -16.15
N LYS A 98 -10.88 -7.69 -17.29
CA LYS A 98 -12.34 -7.61 -17.43
C LYS A 98 -13.09 -8.40 -16.35
N GLN A 99 -12.72 -9.66 -16.14
CA GLN A 99 -13.33 -10.50 -15.11
C GLN A 99 -13.11 -9.94 -13.70
N SER A 100 -11.90 -9.45 -13.39
CA SER A 100 -11.61 -8.86 -12.08
C SER A 100 -12.47 -7.63 -11.82
N LYS A 101 -12.64 -6.75 -12.82
CA LYS A 101 -13.53 -5.59 -12.74
C LYS A 101 -14.99 -6.00 -12.51
N GLU A 102 -15.48 -7.00 -13.23
CA GLU A 102 -16.83 -7.54 -13.04
C GLU A 102 -17.03 -8.13 -11.63
N SER A 103 -16.01 -8.82 -11.10
CA SER A 103 -16.03 -9.35 -9.74
C SER A 103 -16.03 -8.24 -8.69
N ILE A 104 -15.25 -7.17 -8.86
CA ILE A 104 -15.29 -5.99 -7.96
C ILE A 104 -16.70 -5.40 -7.91
N ILE A 105 -17.35 -5.20 -9.07
CA ILE A 105 -18.74 -4.70 -9.13
C ILE A 105 -19.71 -5.65 -8.41
N LYS A 106 -19.54 -6.97 -8.56
CA LYS A 106 -20.36 -7.96 -7.85
C LYS A 106 -20.15 -7.90 -6.34
N ILE A 107 -18.90 -7.80 -5.87
CA ILE A 107 -18.54 -7.67 -4.45
C ILE A 107 -19.23 -6.44 -3.86
N MET A 108 -19.09 -5.28 -4.50
CA MET A 108 -19.76 -4.04 -4.07
C MET A 108 -21.29 -4.17 -4.04
N GLY A 109 -21.87 -4.84 -5.04
CA GLY A 109 -23.31 -5.13 -5.07
C GLY A 109 -23.77 -6.04 -3.93
N ILE A 110 -22.94 -6.98 -3.47
CA ILE A 110 -23.23 -7.84 -2.32
C ILE A 110 -23.13 -7.03 -1.02
N LEU A 111 -22.06 -6.26 -0.83
CA LEU A 111 -21.87 -5.40 0.35
C LEU A 111 -23.03 -4.41 0.51
N LYS A 112 -23.44 -3.74 -0.59
CA LYS A 112 -24.61 -2.84 -0.60
C LYS A 112 -25.90 -3.54 -0.17
N LYS A 113 -26.15 -4.77 -0.63
CA LYS A 113 -27.32 -5.56 -0.21
C LYS A 113 -27.27 -5.95 1.26
N MET A 114 -26.08 -6.08 1.82
CA MET A 114 -25.84 -6.36 3.24
C MET A 114 -25.87 -5.08 4.09
N ASN A 115 -26.14 -3.92 3.49
CA ASN A 115 -26.08 -2.60 4.13
C ASN A 115 -24.70 -2.29 4.73
N LEU A 116 -23.65 -2.77 4.06
CA LEU A 116 -22.25 -2.48 4.36
C LEU A 116 -21.74 -1.48 3.34
N HIS A 117 -21.09 -0.43 3.83
CA HIS A 117 -20.50 0.63 3.03
C HIS A 117 -18.99 0.67 3.28
N ILE A 118 -18.22 0.90 2.21
CA ILE A 118 -16.78 1.05 2.25
C ILE A 118 -16.35 1.86 1.03
N ASP A 119 -15.50 2.85 1.27
CA ASP A 119 -14.95 3.69 0.22
C ASP A 119 -13.81 2.97 -0.52
N ILE A 120 -13.46 3.50 -1.69
CA ILE A 120 -12.59 2.81 -2.63
C ILE A 120 -11.35 3.62 -2.93
N MET A 121 -10.18 3.01 -2.72
CA MET A 121 -8.94 3.48 -3.33
C MET A 121 -8.66 2.73 -4.63
N THR A 122 -8.45 3.46 -5.73
CA THR A 122 -8.28 2.87 -7.06
C THR A 122 -7.39 3.72 -7.97
N SER A 123 -6.64 3.04 -8.82
CA SER A 123 -5.91 3.62 -9.97
C SER A 123 -6.54 3.24 -11.32
N LEU A 124 -7.67 2.52 -11.29
CA LEU A 124 -8.35 1.98 -12.46
C LEU A 124 -9.34 2.99 -13.07
N ILE A 125 -8.82 3.96 -13.82
CA ILE A 125 -9.61 4.99 -14.50
C ILE A 125 -10.71 4.35 -15.37
N GLY A 126 -11.92 4.90 -15.29
CA GLY A 126 -13.15 4.43 -15.93
C GLY A 126 -13.93 3.38 -15.11
N LEU A 127 -13.30 2.69 -14.15
CA LEU A 127 -14.02 1.87 -13.18
C LEU A 127 -14.51 2.71 -11.99
N ASP A 128 -13.68 3.62 -11.54
CA ASP A 128 -13.95 4.67 -10.55
C ASP A 128 -15.33 5.33 -10.71
N ASP A 129 -15.63 5.94 -11.86
CA ASP A 129 -16.91 6.62 -12.11
C ASP A 129 -18.08 5.64 -11.98
N SER A 130 -17.92 4.44 -12.54
CA SER A 130 -18.95 3.40 -12.41
C SER A 130 -19.14 2.93 -10.97
N LEU A 131 -18.12 2.98 -10.13
CA LEU A 131 -18.24 2.62 -8.72
C LEU A 131 -18.95 3.71 -7.94
N LYS A 132 -18.54 4.97 -8.14
CA LYS A 132 -19.18 6.15 -7.51
C LYS A 132 -20.66 6.25 -7.90
N ASP A 133 -21.00 6.19 -9.19
CA ASP A 133 -22.38 6.32 -9.66
C ASP A 133 -23.31 5.21 -9.16
N LYS A 134 -22.83 3.95 -9.14
CA LYS A 134 -23.69 2.79 -8.79
C LYS A 134 -23.79 2.57 -7.30
N PHE A 135 -22.71 2.82 -6.57
CA PHE A 135 -22.59 2.45 -5.16
C PHE A 135 -22.58 3.65 -4.22
N GLY A 136 -22.35 4.87 -4.72
CA GLY A 136 -22.30 6.09 -3.91
C GLY A 136 -21.13 6.09 -2.95
N VAL A 137 -19.97 5.60 -3.40
CA VAL A 137 -18.72 5.56 -2.63
C VAL A 137 -17.87 6.79 -2.92
N GLU A 138 -17.10 7.23 -1.94
CA GLU A 138 -16.01 8.15 -2.18
C GLU A 138 -14.79 7.43 -2.75
N LEU A 139 -14.02 8.19 -3.51
CA LEU A 139 -12.92 7.68 -4.32
C LEU A 139 -11.60 8.26 -3.82
N TYR A 140 -10.60 7.40 -3.69
CA TYR A 140 -9.23 7.75 -3.32
C TYR A 140 -8.29 7.31 -4.45
N GLY A 141 -7.49 8.23 -4.98
CA GLY A 141 -6.62 7.98 -6.12
C GLY A 141 -5.27 7.45 -5.64
N ASN A 142 -4.88 6.25 -6.06
CA ASN A 142 -3.60 5.65 -5.66
C ASN A 142 -2.42 6.18 -6.49
N TYR A 143 -1.20 6.10 -5.94
CA TYR A 143 0.01 6.62 -6.56
C TYR A 143 0.33 6.10 -7.98
N PRO A 144 -0.11 4.91 -8.45
CA PRO A 144 0.11 4.47 -9.83
C PRO A 144 -0.64 5.29 -10.89
N ILE A 145 -1.60 6.14 -10.50
CA ILE A 145 -2.19 7.16 -11.38
C ILE A 145 -1.11 8.13 -11.90
N ASN A 146 0.00 8.28 -11.17
CA ASN A 146 1.09 9.17 -11.50
C ASN A 146 0.65 10.63 -11.58
N ALA A 147 0.01 11.13 -10.52
CA ALA A 147 -0.22 12.56 -10.35
C ALA A 147 1.12 13.28 -10.15
N TYR A 148 1.59 13.96 -11.20
CA TYR A 148 2.90 14.64 -11.26
C TYR A 148 2.82 16.15 -11.50
N ASN A 149 1.66 16.66 -11.91
CA ASN A 149 1.45 18.06 -12.27
C ASN A 149 0.01 18.49 -11.96
N ILE A 150 -0.24 19.79 -11.97
CA ILE A 150 -1.54 20.36 -11.64
C ILE A 150 -2.64 19.96 -12.63
N GLU A 151 -2.35 19.83 -13.92
CA GLU A 151 -3.34 19.44 -14.93
C GLU A 151 -3.94 18.06 -14.64
N THR A 152 -3.11 17.10 -14.17
CA THR A 152 -3.60 15.79 -13.72
C THR A 152 -4.51 15.90 -12.50
N VAL A 153 -4.19 16.77 -11.55
CA VAL A 153 -5.03 17.00 -10.36
C VAL A 153 -6.37 17.63 -10.73
N LEU A 154 -6.38 18.59 -11.67
CA LEU A 154 -7.59 19.23 -12.16
C LEU A 154 -8.51 18.27 -12.91
N GLU A 155 -7.94 17.39 -13.74
CA GLU A 155 -8.70 16.39 -14.49
C GLU A 155 -9.28 15.30 -13.57
N LEU A 156 -8.57 14.96 -12.49
CA LEU A 156 -8.96 13.92 -11.53
C LEU A 156 -9.58 14.51 -10.26
N ASN A 157 -10.46 15.49 -10.42
CA ASN A 157 -11.11 16.19 -9.30
C ASN A 157 -12.28 15.42 -8.67
N ASN A 158 -12.64 14.25 -9.19
CA ASN A 158 -13.71 13.38 -8.67
C ASN A 158 -13.28 12.57 -7.43
N TYR A 159 -11.98 12.55 -7.12
CA TYR A 159 -11.38 11.91 -5.96
C TYR A 159 -11.42 12.82 -4.72
N ASN A 160 -11.56 12.23 -3.54
CA ASN A 160 -11.44 12.92 -2.24
C ASN A 160 -9.97 13.20 -1.89
N THR A 161 -9.12 12.19 -2.10
CA THR A 161 -7.66 12.32 -1.96
C THR A 161 -6.97 11.72 -3.19
N LEU A 162 -5.88 12.33 -3.62
CA LEU A 162 -5.07 11.87 -4.73
C LEU A 162 -3.60 11.75 -4.30
N SER A 163 -3.07 10.52 -4.32
CA SER A 163 -1.66 10.28 -4.02
C SER A 163 -0.78 10.85 -5.14
N ILE A 164 0.14 11.73 -4.79
CA ILE A 164 1.20 12.22 -5.65
C ILE A 164 2.15 11.05 -5.95
N SER A 165 2.71 11.03 -7.17
CA SER A 165 3.65 9.97 -7.52
C SER A 165 4.89 10.00 -6.61
N PRO A 166 5.31 8.86 -6.04
CA PRO A 166 6.48 8.79 -5.15
C PRO A 166 7.82 9.02 -5.88
N GLU A 167 7.82 9.03 -7.22
CA GLU A 167 9.04 9.33 -7.99
C GLU A 167 9.19 10.81 -8.37
N ILE A 168 8.28 11.68 -7.90
CA ILE A 168 8.38 13.12 -8.08
C ILE A 168 9.62 13.70 -7.40
N TYR A 169 10.31 14.59 -8.12
CA TYR A 169 11.47 15.29 -7.61
C TYR A 169 11.06 16.39 -6.63
N LYS A 170 11.83 16.58 -5.54
CA LYS A 170 11.59 17.57 -4.48
C LYS A 170 11.23 18.98 -4.97
N LYS A 171 11.88 19.46 -6.05
CA LYS A 171 11.56 20.79 -6.61
C LYS A 171 10.21 20.81 -7.31
N ASN A 172 9.85 19.72 -8.00
CA ASN A 172 8.57 19.63 -8.68
C ASN A 172 7.39 19.47 -7.72
N ILE A 173 7.61 18.91 -6.51
CA ILE A 173 6.59 18.94 -5.45
C ILE A 173 6.27 20.39 -5.09
N LYS A 174 7.29 21.22 -4.90
CA LYS A 174 7.08 22.62 -4.57
C LYS A 174 6.29 23.34 -5.67
N ASP A 175 6.69 23.18 -6.92
CA ASP A 175 6.01 23.81 -8.06
C ASP A 175 4.54 23.33 -8.15
N LEU A 176 4.31 22.02 -7.98
CA LEU A 176 2.97 21.41 -7.94
C LEU A 176 2.11 22.02 -6.82
N MET A 177 2.66 22.15 -5.60
CA MET A 177 1.90 22.67 -4.46
C MET A 177 1.60 24.17 -4.61
N GLU A 178 2.52 24.96 -5.16
CA GLU A 178 2.27 26.37 -5.46
C GLU A 178 1.10 26.54 -6.45
N ASP A 179 1.08 25.72 -7.52
CA ASP A 179 -0.02 25.71 -8.49
C ASP A 179 -1.32 25.16 -7.88
N TYR A 180 -1.24 24.09 -7.07
CA TYR A 180 -2.38 23.49 -6.37
C TYR A 180 -3.11 24.50 -5.48
N TYR A 181 -2.38 25.20 -4.60
CA TYR A 181 -3.01 26.18 -3.71
C TYR A 181 -3.56 27.40 -4.48
N LYS A 182 -2.95 27.76 -5.61
CA LYS A 182 -3.45 28.80 -6.48
C LYS A 182 -4.78 28.40 -7.13
N GLU A 183 -4.92 27.15 -7.58
CA GLU A 183 -6.20 26.66 -8.13
C GLU A 183 -7.24 26.41 -7.03
N MET A 184 -6.83 25.87 -5.88
CA MET A 184 -7.72 25.64 -4.72
C MET A 184 -8.33 26.94 -4.18
N SER A 185 -7.64 28.08 -4.37
CA SER A 185 -8.19 29.40 -4.04
C SER A 185 -9.34 29.85 -4.94
N LYS A 186 -9.52 29.21 -6.09
CA LYS A 186 -10.61 29.46 -7.05
C LYS A 186 -11.72 28.43 -6.93
N ASP A 187 -11.35 27.18 -6.69
CA ASP A 187 -12.25 26.03 -6.61
C ASP A 187 -11.87 25.13 -5.45
N THR A 188 -12.75 25.01 -4.46
CA THR A 188 -12.51 24.19 -3.26
C THR A 188 -12.87 22.71 -3.47
N SER A 189 -13.21 22.29 -4.70
CA SER A 189 -13.55 20.90 -5.02
C SER A 189 -12.35 20.02 -5.40
N LEU A 190 -11.12 20.56 -5.37
CA LEU A 190 -9.92 19.79 -5.67
C LEU A 190 -9.65 18.72 -4.60
N PRO A 191 -9.11 17.55 -4.99
CA PRO A 191 -8.76 16.50 -4.05
C PRO A 191 -7.67 16.98 -3.09
N GLU A 192 -7.70 16.46 -1.86
CA GLU A 192 -6.54 16.55 -0.97
C GLU A 192 -5.35 15.79 -1.59
N LEU A 193 -4.16 16.37 -1.56
CA LEU A 193 -2.97 15.68 -2.05
C LEU A 193 -2.29 14.90 -0.92
N GLU A 194 -1.90 13.66 -1.20
CA GLU A 194 -1.20 12.77 -0.27
C GLU A 194 0.14 12.32 -0.85
N LEU A 195 1.18 12.17 -0.02
CA LEU A 195 2.48 11.66 -0.44
C LEU A 195 2.88 10.40 0.35
N LEU A 196 3.21 9.33 -0.38
CA LEU A 196 3.86 8.16 0.19
C LEU A 196 5.27 8.55 0.67
N VAL A 197 5.53 8.40 1.97
CA VAL A 197 6.79 8.80 2.62
C VAL A 197 7.60 7.63 3.17
N HIS A 198 7.01 6.44 3.25
CA HIS A 198 7.68 5.23 3.72
C HIS A 198 7.20 3.97 3.02
N GLY A 199 8.07 2.97 2.86
CA GLY A 199 7.71 1.59 2.48
C GLY A 199 8.28 1.11 1.14
N ASN A 200 7.99 -0.14 0.77
CA ASN A 200 8.53 -0.77 -0.44
C ASN A 200 7.70 -0.42 -1.69
N ILE A 201 8.21 0.50 -2.51
CA ILE A 201 7.59 0.80 -3.81
C ILE A 201 7.68 -0.44 -4.73
N GLU A 202 6.57 -0.76 -5.39
CA GLU A 202 6.50 -1.79 -6.41
C GLU A 202 7.40 -1.44 -7.60
N SER A 203 8.42 -2.26 -7.87
CA SER A 203 9.37 -2.02 -8.97
C SER A 203 8.91 -2.59 -10.30
N MET A 204 8.15 -3.70 -10.27
CA MET A 204 7.65 -4.35 -11.48
C MET A 204 6.47 -5.25 -11.15
N VAL A 205 5.48 -5.26 -12.04
CA VAL A 205 4.39 -6.25 -12.03
C VAL A 205 4.44 -7.08 -13.31
N THR A 206 4.35 -8.39 -13.20
CA THR A 206 4.39 -9.29 -14.37
C THR A 206 3.48 -10.51 -14.21
N ARG A 207 2.81 -10.90 -15.30
CA ARG A 207 2.07 -12.18 -15.40
C ARG A 207 2.95 -13.35 -15.83
N LYS A 208 4.24 -13.09 -16.06
CA LYS A 208 5.17 -14.12 -16.54
C LYS A 208 5.64 -14.95 -15.36
N GLU A 209 5.42 -16.26 -15.42
CA GLU A 209 5.99 -17.21 -14.48
C GLU A 209 7.52 -17.01 -14.36
N LEU A 210 7.98 -16.62 -13.16
CA LEU A 210 9.41 -16.46 -12.87
C LEU A 210 10.08 -17.78 -12.49
N ILE A 211 9.32 -18.70 -11.88
CA ILE A 211 9.81 -19.97 -11.37
C ILE A 211 9.15 -21.10 -12.17
N SER A 212 9.95 -21.85 -12.93
CA SER A 212 9.42 -22.98 -13.69
C SER A 212 8.91 -24.09 -12.77
N LYS A 213 7.94 -24.87 -13.25
CA LYS A 213 7.46 -26.08 -12.58
C LYS A 213 8.58 -27.03 -12.11
N LYS A 214 9.65 -27.16 -12.88
CA LYS A 214 10.81 -27.99 -12.52
C LYS A 214 11.56 -27.41 -11.31
N GLN A 215 11.73 -26.09 -11.26
CA GLN A 215 12.35 -25.41 -10.11
C GLN A 215 11.46 -25.50 -8.87
N LEU A 216 10.14 -25.30 -8.99
CA LEU A 216 9.20 -25.46 -7.87
C LEU A 216 9.28 -26.86 -7.24
N LYS A 217 9.31 -27.92 -8.06
CA LYS A 217 9.50 -29.28 -7.55
C LYS A 217 10.82 -29.47 -6.78
N LEU A 218 11.89 -28.81 -7.22
CA LEU A 218 13.20 -28.87 -6.53
C LEU A 218 13.16 -28.11 -5.21
N ILE A 219 12.54 -26.93 -5.19
CA ILE A 219 12.36 -26.11 -3.98
C ILE A 219 11.53 -26.88 -2.95
N ASN A 220 10.38 -27.43 -3.35
CA ASN A 220 9.52 -28.21 -2.45
C ASN A 220 10.25 -29.43 -1.87
N LYS A 221 11.03 -30.13 -2.69
CA LYS A 221 11.86 -31.26 -2.23
C LYS A 221 12.92 -30.82 -1.21
N TYR A 222 13.55 -29.66 -1.44
CA TYR A 222 14.53 -29.09 -0.52
C TYR A 222 13.87 -28.69 0.82
N ASN A 223 12.77 -27.94 0.78
CA ASN A 223 12.02 -27.50 1.96
C ASN A 223 11.54 -28.69 2.80
N GLN A 224 11.00 -29.73 2.16
CA GLN A 224 10.61 -30.97 2.85
C GLN A 224 11.79 -31.67 3.55
N LYS A 225 12.99 -31.62 2.96
CA LYS A 225 14.21 -32.18 3.57
C LYS A 225 14.64 -31.34 4.78
N GLN A 226 14.63 -30.01 4.66
CA GLN A 226 14.97 -29.10 5.75
C GLN A 226 14.00 -29.22 6.93
N ARG A 227 12.68 -29.26 6.66
CA ARG A 227 11.64 -29.49 7.69
C ARG A 227 11.87 -30.80 8.46
N LYS A 228 12.32 -31.87 7.78
CA LYS A 228 12.66 -33.15 8.45
C LYS A 228 13.93 -33.07 9.30
N LEU A 229 14.92 -32.29 8.89
CA LEU A 229 16.16 -32.07 9.65
C LEU A 229 15.93 -31.17 10.88
N ASN A 230 15.06 -30.17 10.75
CA ASN A 230 14.79 -29.18 11.78
C ASN A 230 13.77 -29.63 12.84
N LYS A 231 13.07 -30.76 12.65
CA LYS A 231 12.16 -31.36 13.66
C LYS A 231 12.84 -31.66 15.01
N ASN A 232 14.18 -31.68 15.06
CA ASN A 232 14.95 -31.95 16.28
C ASN A 232 15.50 -30.68 16.95
N PHE A 233 15.27 -29.49 16.40
CA PHE A 233 15.70 -28.21 16.98
C PHE A 233 14.50 -27.50 17.62
N LYS A 234 14.68 -27.06 18.87
CA LYS A 234 13.68 -26.26 19.59
C LYS A 234 13.40 -24.96 18.84
N GLU A 235 12.14 -24.53 18.90
CA GLU A 235 11.43 -23.49 18.13
C GLU A 235 12.07 -22.09 18.02
N SER A 236 13.27 -21.81 18.53
CA SER A 236 13.60 -20.42 18.92
C SER A 236 14.88 -19.82 18.36
N GLU A 237 15.46 -20.24 17.22
CA GLU A 237 16.67 -19.52 16.75
C GLU A 237 16.82 -19.22 15.26
N TYR A 238 16.17 -19.90 14.32
CA TYR A 238 16.13 -19.46 12.91
C TYR A 238 14.97 -20.15 12.20
N TYR A 239 13.73 -19.77 12.51
CA TYR A 239 12.62 -20.06 11.62
C TYR A 239 12.70 -19.04 10.48
N ILE A 240 13.44 -19.38 9.43
CA ILE A 240 13.25 -18.73 8.13
C ILE A 240 11.83 -19.13 7.74
N ASP A 241 10.88 -18.20 7.79
CA ASP A 241 9.57 -18.43 7.21
C ASP A 241 9.81 -18.74 5.72
N THR A 242 9.67 -20.03 5.37
CA THR A 242 10.31 -20.63 4.18
C THR A 242 9.66 -20.22 2.86
N ASN A 243 8.80 -19.21 2.88
CA ASN A 243 7.77 -18.99 1.87
C ASN A 243 7.91 -17.64 1.15
N GLU A 244 8.96 -16.86 1.46
CA GLU A 244 9.26 -15.63 0.75
C GLU A 244 10.23 -15.86 -0.41
N TYR A 245 9.83 -15.43 -1.60
CA TYR A 245 10.66 -15.47 -2.79
C TYR A 245 11.37 -14.14 -3.01
N TYR A 246 12.60 -14.21 -3.50
CA TYR A 246 13.39 -13.04 -3.83
C TYR A 246 14.08 -13.21 -5.19
N LEU A 247 14.13 -12.13 -5.98
CA LEU A 247 15.03 -12.05 -7.13
C LEU A 247 16.37 -11.50 -6.66
N LYS A 248 17.44 -12.27 -6.87
CA LYS A 248 18.80 -11.80 -6.63
C LYS A 248 19.37 -11.17 -7.90
N ASN A 249 19.75 -9.90 -7.84
CA ASN A 249 20.41 -9.25 -8.96
C ASN A 249 21.92 -9.56 -9.02
N ARG A 250 22.60 -9.10 -10.08
CA ARG A 250 24.06 -9.31 -10.27
C ARG A 250 24.94 -8.64 -9.21
N ARG A 251 24.41 -7.63 -8.52
CA ARG A 251 25.08 -6.91 -7.43
C ARG A 251 24.84 -7.57 -6.06
N GLY A 252 24.06 -8.64 -6.02
CA GLY A 252 23.73 -9.38 -4.81
C GLY A 252 22.58 -8.80 -3.99
N GLN A 253 21.83 -7.83 -4.52
CA GLN A 253 20.63 -7.28 -3.88
C GLN A 253 19.44 -8.23 -4.08
N TYR A 254 18.54 -8.28 -3.10
CA TYR A 254 17.39 -9.18 -3.06
C TYR A 254 16.10 -8.37 -3.18
N TYR A 255 15.32 -8.64 -4.22
CA TYR A 255 14.05 -7.97 -4.48
C TYR A 255 12.91 -8.89 -4.06
N PRO A 256 12.11 -8.53 -3.05
CA PRO A 256 11.01 -9.37 -2.60
C PRO A 256 10.00 -9.63 -3.72
N ILE A 257 9.49 -10.84 -3.78
CA ILE A 257 8.42 -11.26 -4.68
C ILE A 257 7.15 -11.48 -3.86
N LYS A 258 6.09 -10.79 -4.24
CA LYS A 258 4.74 -10.90 -3.70
C LYS A 258 3.77 -11.24 -4.84
N THR A 259 2.51 -11.53 -4.48
CA THR A 259 1.45 -11.83 -5.44
C THR A 259 0.19 -11.05 -5.05
N ASN A 260 -0.67 -10.81 -6.03
CA ASN A 260 -1.93 -10.09 -5.85
C ASN A 260 -3.07 -11.04 -5.44
N LEU A 261 -4.23 -10.45 -5.10
CA LEU A 261 -5.46 -11.15 -4.76
C LEU A 261 -5.90 -12.24 -5.77
N ASN A 262 -5.67 -12.01 -7.07
CA ASN A 262 -6.04 -12.95 -8.13
C ASN A 262 -4.98 -14.04 -8.36
N GLU A 263 -3.84 -13.99 -7.67
CA GLU A 263 -2.73 -14.93 -7.81
C GLU A 263 -2.13 -15.00 -9.24
N ASP A 264 -2.45 -14.03 -10.11
CA ASP A 264 -2.12 -14.02 -11.54
C ASP A 264 -1.03 -13.02 -11.92
N ASN A 265 -0.70 -12.11 -10.99
CA ASN A 265 0.39 -11.15 -11.13
C ASN A 265 1.45 -11.41 -10.06
N ILE A 266 2.69 -11.44 -10.51
CA ILE A 266 3.87 -11.39 -9.66
C ILE A 266 4.26 -9.93 -9.48
N ILE A 267 4.31 -9.50 -8.23
CA ILE A 267 4.73 -8.16 -7.81
C ILE A 267 6.16 -8.27 -7.30
N ILE A 268 7.08 -7.52 -7.91
CA ILE A 268 8.47 -7.42 -7.48
C ILE A 268 8.62 -6.08 -6.76
N LEU A 269 8.89 -6.14 -5.46
CA LEU A 269 9.13 -4.96 -4.63
C LEU A 269 10.57 -4.47 -4.77
N ASN A 270 10.79 -3.18 -4.55
CA ASN A 270 12.14 -2.64 -4.49
C ASN A 270 12.93 -3.27 -3.32
N CYS A 271 14.22 -3.49 -3.51
CA CYS A 271 15.11 -4.03 -2.47
C CYS A 271 15.43 -3.00 -1.38
N GLU A 272 15.25 -1.71 -1.66
CA GLU A 272 15.39 -0.60 -0.72
C GLU A 272 14.01 -0.02 -0.41
N GLU A 273 13.78 0.36 0.84
CA GLU A 273 12.54 1.04 1.25
C GLU A 273 12.63 2.55 1.04
N LEU A 274 11.56 3.14 0.52
CA LEU A 274 11.40 4.58 0.54
C LEU A 274 11.41 5.04 2.00
N CYS A 275 12.19 6.06 2.33
CA CYS A 275 12.13 6.73 3.62
C CYS A 275 12.39 8.22 3.44
N LEU A 276 11.37 9.03 3.72
CA LEU A 276 11.40 10.49 3.66
C LEU A 276 11.24 11.14 5.05
N ILE A 277 11.56 10.44 6.14
CA ILE A 277 11.41 10.95 7.51
C ILE A 277 12.14 12.30 7.72
N ASP A 278 13.35 12.43 7.15
CA ASP A 278 14.17 13.66 7.18
C ASP A 278 13.58 14.82 6.40
N GLU A 279 12.59 14.56 5.56
CA GLU A 279 12.03 15.52 4.62
C GLU A 279 10.64 15.97 5.06
N ILE A 280 10.09 15.43 6.15
CA ILE A 280 8.74 15.76 6.65
C ILE A 280 8.59 17.27 6.88
N ASP A 281 9.53 17.92 7.58
CA ASP A 281 9.46 19.37 7.80
C ASP A 281 9.47 20.18 6.50
N TYR A 282 10.28 19.75 5.52
CA TYR A 282 10.27 20.37 4.21
C TYR A 282 8.92 20.18 3.51
N LEU A 283 8.38 18.95 3.53
CA LEU A 283 7.11 18.61 2.90
C LEU A 283 5.95 19.41 3.50
N LYS A 284 5.91 19.55 4.83
CA LYS A 284 5.00 20.45 5.54
C LYS A 284 5.17 21.90 5.09
N SER A 285 6.42 22.37 4.95
CA SER A 285 6.72 23.76 4.56
C SER A 285 6.28 24.12 3.13
N VAL A 286 6.20 23.13 2.23
CA VAL A 286 5.66 23.32 0.87
C VAL A 286 4.15 23.05 0.81
N GLY A 287 3.53 22.71 1.94
CA GLY A 287 2.08 22.57 2.11
C GLY A 287 1.53 21.16 1.91
N ILE A 288 2.36 20.12 1.94
CA ILE A 288 1.83 18.75 2.05
C ILE A 288 1.27 18.56 3.46
N SER A 289 0.01 18.16 3.56
CA SER A 289 -0.67 17.88 4.83
C SER A 289 -1.02 16.41 5.04
N ASN A 290 -1.06 15.60 3.98
CA ASN A 290 -1.39 14.18 4.07
C ASN A 290 -0.19 13.32 3.68
N PHE A 291 0.17 12.39 4.56
CA PHE A 291 1.28 11.48 4.39
C PHE A 291 0.79 10.04 4.42
N SER A 292 1.48 9.14 3.75
CA SER A 292 1.17 7.71 3.84
C SER A 292 2.41 6.83 3.96
N ILE A 293 2.25 5.70 4.65
CA ILE A 293 3.26 4.63 4.74
C ILE A 293 2.73 3.33 4.13
N ASP A 294 3.57 2.62 3.39
CA ASP A 294 3.23 1.30 2.85
C ASP A 294 3.76 0.19 3.77
N ALA A 295 2.87 -0.36 4.58
CA ALA A 295 3.14 -1.46 5.50
C ALA A 295 2.54 -2.80 5.00
N ARG A 296 2.19 -2.90 3.71
CA ARG A 296 1.73 -4.17 3.14
C ARG A 296 2.85 -5.21 3.25
N TRP A 297 2.47 -6.43 3.61
CA TRP A 297 3.39 -7.57 3.83
C TRP A 297 4.41 -7.37 4.97
N LYS A 298 4.21 -6.39 5.86
CA LYS A 298 5.05 -6.16 7.04
C LYS A 298 4.47 -6.81 8.29
N SER A 299 5.29 -6.91 9.34
CA SER A 299 4.88 -7.42 10.65
C SER A 299 4.05 -6.39 11.42
N LEU A 300 3.41 -6.85 12.50
CA LEU A 300 2.71 -5.96 13.42
C LEU A 300 3.66 -4.96 14.11
N ASP A 301 4.84 -5.43 14.53
CA ASP A 301 5.82 -4.56 15.20
C ASP A 301 6.30 -3.45 14.26
N TYR A 302 6.54 -3.77 12.98
CA TYR A 302 6.91 -2.78 11.96
C TYR A 302 5.88 -1.66 11.85
N ILE A 303 4.59 -1.99 11.70
CA ILE A 303 3.57 -0.94 11.51
C ILE A 303 3.37 -0.11 12.80
N LYS A 304 3.46 -0.72 13.98
CA LYS A 304 3.37 0.00 15.25
C LYS A 304 4.53 0.98 15.42
N ASP A 305 5.75 0.51 15.20
CA ASP A 305 6.95 1.32 15.39
C ASP A 305 7.07 2.41 14.33
N ILE A 306 6.95 2.06 13.05
CA ILE A 306 7.05 3.01 11.94
C ILE A 306 5.87 3.99 11.97
N GLY A 307 4.65 3.51 12.23
CA GLY A 307 3.47 4.36 12.37
C GLY A 307 3.65 5.41 13.46
N LYS A 308 4.11 4.99 14.63
CA LYS A 308 4.39 5.90 15.75
C LYS A 308 5.51 6.89 15.43
N VAL A 309 6.63 6.43 14.86
CA VAL A 309 7.74 7.30 14.46
C VAL A 309 7.26 8.42 13.53
N TYR A 310 6.47 8.08 12.51
CA TYR A 310 5.93 9.10 11.60
C TYR A 310 4.91 10.00 12.28
N ARG A 311 4.03 9.46 13.12
CA ARG A 311 3.06 10.27 13.88
C ARG A 311 3.78 11.30 14.75
N ASP A 312 4.75 10.88 15.56
CA ASP A 312 5.45 11.79 16.46
C ASP A 312 6.24 12.87 15.69
N ILE A 313 6.86 12.53 14.55
CA ILE A 313 7.58 13.50 13.71
C ILE A 313 6.60 14.45 12.98
N ILE A 314 5.41 13.97 12.62
CA ILE A 314 4.35 14.79 12.06
C ILE A 314 3.79 15.77 13.10
N ASP A 315 3.66 15.34 14.35
CA ASP A 315 3.13 16.16 15.44
C ASP A 315 4.21 17.07 16.06
N GLY A 316 5.49 16.80 15.76
CA GLY A 316 6.63 17.58 16.26
C GLY A 316 7.06 17.20 17.68
N GLU A 317 6.76 15.98 18.09
CA GLU A 317 6.93 15.49 19.46
C GLU A 317 8.23 14.69 19.68
N ASN A 318 8.91 14.24 18.62
CA ASN A 318 10.06 13.34 18.71
C ASN A 318 11.34 13.89 18.06
N ASN A 319 12.50 13.40 18.52
CA ASN A 319 13.80 13.70 17.95
C ASN A 319 14.07 12.79 16.74
N LEU A 320 14.41 13.41 15.61
CA LEU A 320 14.74 12.74 14.35
C LEU A 320 15.87 11.69 14.51
N GLU A 321 16.82 11.88 15.41
CA GLU A 321 17.88 10.90 15.65
C GLU A 321 17.34 9.60 16.26
N GLU A 322 16.47 9.68 17.26
CA GLU A 322 15.84 8.50 17.90
C GLU A 322 14.91 7.78 16.93
N SER A 323 14.14 8.54 16.14
CA SER A 323 13.30 7.99 15.06
C SER A 323 14.09 7.17 14.04
N LYS A 324 15.31 7.58 13.71
CA LYS A 324 16.18 6.84 12.77
C LYS A 324 16.68 5.53 13.33
N GLU A 325 17.02 5.49 14.62
CA GLU A 325 17.45 4.25 15.27
C GLU A 325 16.36 3.19 15.16
N VAL A 326 15.10 3.56 15.44
CA VAL A 326 13.94 2.66 15.30
C VAL A 326 13.74 2.20 13.85
N ILE A 327 13.86 3.09 12.86
CA ILE A 327 13.72 2.72 11.44
C ILE A 327 14.83 1.74 11.02
N ASP A 328 16.07 1.99 11.44
CA ASP A 328 17.23 1.17 11.08
C ASP A 328 17.16 -0.25 11.69
N GLU A 329 16.47 -0.43 12.83
CA GLU A 329 16.19 -1.74 13.43
C GLU A 329 15.28 -2.60 12.54
N HIS A 330 14.31 -1.98 11.86
CA HIS A 330 13.37 -2.68 10.98
C HIS A 330 13.92 -2.91 9.58
N PHE A 331 14.60 -1.92 8.99
CA PHE A 331 15.09 -2.03 7.62
C PHE A 331 16.39 -1.24 7.37
N PRO A 332 17.55 -1.90 7.23
CA PRO A 332 18.84 -1.21 7.14
C PRO A 332 19.13 -0.61 5.76
N THR A 333 18.33 -0.93 4.74
CA THR A 333 18.53 -0.47 3.36
C THR A 333 17.42 0.48 2.93
N LEU A 334 17.64 1.77 3.21
CA LEU A 334 16.72 2.85 2.90
C LEU A 334 17.15 3.63 1.65
N THR A 335 16.19 4.24 0.98
CA THR A 335 16.39 5.11 -0.18
C THR A 335 15.41 6.28 -0.16
N LYS A 336 15.84 7.42 -0.70
CA LYS A 336 14.92 8.53 -1.03
C LYS A 336 14.40 8.44 -2.47
N ALA A 337 14.66 7.32 -3.15
CA ALA A 337 14.31 7.09 -4.55
C ALA A 337 14.74 8.28 -5.44
N ASN A 338 13.81 8.83 -6.24
CA ASN A 338 14.05 9.97 -7.12
C ASN A 338 13.86 11.32 -6.44
N PHE A 339 13.47 11.36 -5.15
CA PHE A 339 13.13 12.60 -4.44
C PHE A 339 14.27 13.63 -4.47
N GLU A 340 15.53 13.21 -4.30
CA GLU A 340 16.69 14.12 -4.29
C GLU A 340 17.29 14.39 -5.68
N LYS A 341 17.20 13.42 -6.60
CA LYS A 341 17.99 13.41 -7.84
C LYS A 341 17.16 13.61 -9.11
N GLY A 342 15.83 13.48 -9.00
CA GLY A 342 14.91 13.42 -10.12
C GLY A 342 15.14 12.20 -11.02
N LEU A 343 14.22 11.99 -11.96
CA LEU A 343 14.45 11.09 -13.09
C LEU A 343 15.52 11.72 -13.98
N LYS A 344 16.62 11.01 -14.21
CA LYS A 344 17.74 11.46 -15.07
C LYS A 344 17.48 11.21 -16.54
#